data_AF-A0A523WMG8-F1
#
_entry.id   AF-A0A523WMG8-F1
#
_cell.length_a   1.000
_cell.length_b   1.000
_cell.length_c   1.000
_cell.angle_alpha   90.00
_cell.angle_beta   90.00
_cell.angle_gamma   90.00
#
_symmetry.space_group_name_H-M   'P 1'
#
loop_
_entity.id
_entity.type
_entity.pdbx_description
1 polymer ?
#
loop_
_entity_poly.entity_id
_entity_poly.type
_entity_poly.pdbx_seq_one_letter_code
_entity_poly.pdbx_strand_id
1 'polypeptide(L)' 'MLDRQVVEGFLDSEFEDGDWEIPEDISKGALVEAFCQYTEDDYYEWLKDNFKSFFDHGNPDWAWIRKKIKPDE' A
#
# COMPACT_ATOMS: atom_id res chain seq x y z
N MET A 1 -1.11 7.10 -6.44
CA MET A 1 0.35 7.21 -6.35
C MET A 1 0.71 7.98 -5.12
N LEU A 2 1.61 7.42 -4.32
CA LEU A 2 2.20 8.03 -3.15
C LEU A 2 2.92 9.32 -3.54
N ASP A 3 2.83 10.31 -2.65
CA ASP A 3 3.56 11.56 -2.80
C ASP A 3 5.03 11.30 -2.46
N ARG A 4 5.93 11.53 -3.43
CA ARG A 4 7.36 11.23 -3.24
C ARG A 4 8.01 12.08 -2.17
N GLN A 5 7.57 13.32 -1.95
CA GLN A 5 8.14 14.17 -0.90
C GLN A 5 7.74 13.67 0.49
N VAL A 6 6.49 13.20 0.62
CA VAL A 6 6.02 12.57 1.87
C VAL A 6 6.78 11.27 2.14
N VAL A 7 6.94 10.43 1.12
CA VAL A 7 7.69 9.17 1.24
C VAL A 7 9.17 9.42 1.54
N GLU A 8 9.78 10.42 0.90
CA GLU A 8 11.16 10.80 1.17
C GLU A 8 11.36 11.21 2.64
N GLY A 9 10.50 12.08 3.17
CA GLY A 9 10.57 12.49 4.58
C GLY A 9 10.29 11.35 5.57
N PHE A 10 9.42 10.41 5.19
CA PHE A 10 9.20 9.19 5.96
C PHE A 10 10.46 8.32 5.99
N LEU A 11 11.07 8.04 4.84
CA LEU A 11 12.29 7.23 4.76
C LEU A 11 13.47 7.89 5.49
N ASP A 12 13.60 9.22 5.43
CA ASP A 12 14.60 9.96 6.20
C ASP A 12 14.43 9.72 7.70
N SER A 13 13.21 9.83 8.21
CA SER A 13 12.91 9.64 9.63
C SER A 13 13.22 8.20 10.07
N GLU A 14 12.81 7.21 9.28
CA GLU A 14 13.07 5.79 9.59
C GLU A 14 14.57 5.44 9.52
N PHE A 15 15.33 6.06 8.62
CA PHE A 15 16.77 5.81 8.51
C PHE A 15 17.55 6.51 9.63
N GLU A 16 17.15 7.71 10.04
CA GLU A 16 17.70 8.38 11.23
C GLU A 16 17.43 7.57 12.50
N ASP A 17 16.19 7.10 12.69
CA ASP A 17 15.82 6.27 13.85
C ASP A 17 16.53 4.90 13.84
N GLY A 18 16.79 4.36 12.64
CA GLY A 18 17.47 3.09 12.42
C GLY A 18 19.00 3.15 12.47
N ASP A 19 19.61 4.34 12.50
CA ASP A 19 21.06 4.56 12.30
C ASP A 19 21.55 3.92 10.98
N TRP A 20 20.77 4.09 9.90
CA TRP A 20 21.07 3.55 8.57
C TRP A 20 21.52 4.64 7.61
N GLU A 21 22.64 4.40 6.92
CA GLU A 21 23.12 5.26 5.84
C GLU A 21 22.79 4.65 4.48
N ILE A 22 22.39 5.50 3.53
CA ILE A 22 22.20 5.08 2.13
C ILE A 22 23.58 4.88 1.50
N PRO A 23 23.86 3.71 0.89
CA PRO A 23 25.10 3.47 0.16
C PRO A 23 25.36 4.53 -0.92
N GLU A 24 26.62 4.94 -1.11
CA GLU A 24 26.99 6.02 -2.04
C GLU A 24 26.62 5.74 -3.50
N ASP A 25 26.51 4.47 -3.89
CA ASP A 25 26.12 4.04 -5.24
C ASP A 25 24.60 4.06 -5.48
N ILE A 26 23.80 4.32 -4.43
CA ILE A 26 22.34 4.39 -4.51
C ILE A 26 21.88 5.83 -4.39
N SER A 27 21.25 6.35 -5.44
CA SER A 27 20.61 7.67 -5.34
C SER A 27 19.35 7.59 -4.49
N LYS A 28 19.21 8.52 -3.54
CA LYS A 28 18.01 8.66 -2.69
C LYS A 28 16.72 8.72 -3.50
N GLY A 29 16.70 9.47 -4.60
CA GLY A 29 15.52 9.56 -5.47
C GLY A 29 15.12 8.22 -6.10
N ALA A 30 16.09 7.40 -6.53
CA ALA A 30 15.81 6.06 -7.06
C ALA A 30 15.27 5.13 -5.97
N LEU A 31 15.79 5.23 -4.74
CA LEU A 31 15.28 4.47 -3.59
C LEU A 31 13.82 4.84 -3.27
N VAL A 32 13.52 6.14 -3.20
CA VAL A 32 12.16 6.65 -2.98
C VAL A 32 11.20 6.11 -4.05
N GLU A 33 11.59 6.17 -5.32
CA GLU A 33 10.76 5.69 -6.42
C GLU A 33 10.56 4.17 -6.35
N ALA A 34 11.62 3.39 -6.07
CA ALA A 34 11.52 1.95 -5.91
C ALA A 34 10.60 1.56 -4.75
N PHE A 35 10.71 2.25 -3.61
CA PHE A 35 9.86 2.02 -2.45
C PHE A 35 8.39 2.38 -2.74
N CYS A 36 8.14 3.49 -3.43
CA CYS A 36 6.78 3.87 -3.86
C CYS A 36 6.17 2.78 -4.74
N GLN A 37 6.90 2.32 -5.76
CA GLN A 37 6.44 1.28 -6.68
C GLN A 37 6.14 -0.02 -5.94
N TYR A 38 7.07 -0.48 -5.08
CA TYR A 38 6.89 -1.66 -4.26
C TYR A 38 5.62 -1.59 -3.40
N THR A 39 5.41 -0.45 -2.74
CA THR A 39 4.26 -0.25 -1.84
C THR A 39 2.95 -0.17 -2.59
N GLU A 40 2.93 0.53 -3.73
CA GLU A 40 1.74 0.64 -4.58
C GLU A 40 1.36 -0.71 -5.19
N ASP A 41 2.34 -1.47 -5.71
CA ASP A 41 2.11 -2.79 -6.29
C ASP A 41 1.54 -3.76 -5.25
N ASP A 42 2.13 -3.82 -4.05
CA ASP A 42 1.63 -4.67 -2.96
C ASP A 42 0.21 -4.27 -2.54
N TYR A 43 -0.05 -2.96 -2.40
CA TYR A 43 -1.39 -2.46 -2.09
C TYR A 43 -2.42 -2.84 -3.16
N TYR A 44 -2.05 -2.76 -4.45
CA TYR A 44 -2.94 -3.14 -5.54
C TYR A 44 -3.21 -4.65 -5.57
N GLU A 45 -2.21 -5.49 -5.33
CA GLU A 45 -2.43 -6.94 -5.22
C GLU A 45 -3.29 -7.30 -4.01
N TRP A 46 -3.04 -6.68 -2.86
CA TRP A 46 -3.89 -6.84 -1.68
C TRP A 46 -5.35 -6.44 -1.95
N LEU A 47 -5.58 -5.32 -2.65
CA LEU A 47 -6.92 -4.91 -3.07
C LEU A 47 -7.57 -5.93 -4.01
N LYS A 48 -6.83 -6.48 -4.98
CA LYS A 48 -7.36 -7.50 -5.91
C LYS A 48 -7.80 -8.76 -5.18
N ASP A 49 -7.01 -9.21 -4.20
CA ASP A 49 -7.35 -10.41 -3.43
C ASP A 49 -8.50 -10.19 -2.47
N ASN A 50 -8.59 -9.01 -1.85
CA ASN A 50 -9.77 -8.64 -1.06
C ASN A 50 -11.01 -8.47 -1.94
N PHE A 51 -10.87 -7.94 -3.15
CA PHE A 51 -11.98 -7.84 -4.10
C PHE A 51 -12.53 -9.21 -4.44
N LYS A 52 -11.67 -10.18 -4.78
CA LYS A 52 -12.09 -11.58 -5.00
C LYS A 52 -12.77 -12.14 -3.75
N SER A 53 -12.19 -11.93 -2.57
CA SER A 53 -12.75 -12.44 -1.33
C SER A 53 -14.13 -11.83 -1.01
N PHE A 54 -14.30 -10.53 -1.26
CA PHE A 54 -15.50 -9.78 -0.93
C PHE A 54 -16.62 -9.95 -1.96
N PHE A 55 -16.28 -9.96 -3.25
CA PHE A 55 -17.24 -9.98 -4.35
C PHE A 55 -17.35 -11.32 -5.06
N ASP A 56 -16.37 -12.23 -4.96
CA ASP A 56 -16.42 -13.38 -5.83
C ASP A 56 -15.62 -14.64 -5.39
N HIS A 57 -16.33 -15.57 -4.75
CA HIS A 57 -16.03 -17.01 -4.83
C HIS A 57 -16.96 -17.73 -5.86
N GLY A 58 -17.48 -17.04 -6.88
CA GLY A 58 -18.27 -17.61 -7.98
C GLY A 58 -19.58 -16.89 -8.38
N ASN A 59 -19.98 -15.80 -7.72
CA ASN A 59 -20.91 -14.73 -8.14
C ASN A 59 -21.08 -13.72 -6.97
N PRO A 60 -21.23 -12.39 -7.16
CA PRO A 60 -21.45 -11.46 -6.05
C PRO A 60 -22.74 -11.72 -5.25
N ASP A 61 -22.62 -11.98 -3.94
CA ASP A 61 -23.75 -12.08 -3.01
C ASP A 61 -24.19 -10.70 -2.53
N TRP A 62 -25.08 -10.08 -3.30
CA TRP A 62 -25.62 -8.77 -3.00
C TRP A 62 -26.44 -8.71 -1.70
N ALA A 63 -26.99 -9.82 -1.23
CA ALA A 63 -27.75 -9.83 0.03
C ALA A 63 -26.80 -9.75 1.23
N TRP A 64 -25.69 -10.51 1.20
CA TRP A 64 -24.61 -10.39 2.19
C TRP A 64 -23.97 -9.01 2.17
N ILE A 65 -23.65 -8.47 0.98
CA ILE A 65 -23.07 -7.13 0.84
C ILE A 65 -24.01 -6.05 1.42
N ARG A 66 -25.32 -6.13 1.14
CA ARG A 66 -26.31 -5.18 1.71
C ARG A 66 -26.34 -5.21 3.24
N LYS A 67 -26.09 -6.36 3.87
CA LYS A 67 -25.97 -6.47 5.34
C LYS A 67 -24.69 -5.81 5.86
N LYS A 68 -23.58 -5.82 5.10
CA LYS A 68 -22.33 -5.17 5.48
C LYS A 68 -22.35 -3.65 5.33
N ILE A 69 -23.14 -3.13 4.38
CA ILE A 69 -23.23 -1.67 4.10
C ILE A 69 -24.19 -0.97 5.07
N LYS A 70 -25.20 -1.67 5.59
CA LYS A 70 -26.07 -1.10 6.62
C LYS A 70 -25.40 -1.29 7.98
N PRO A 71 -25.14 -0.22 8.75
CA PRO A 71 -24.77 -0.39 10.15
C PRO A 71 -25.91 -1.10 10.86
N ASP A 72 -25.60 -2.07 11.73
CA ASP A 72 -26.59 -2.68 12.61
C ASP A 72 -27.32 -1.56 13.38
N GLU A 73 -28.66 -1.52 13.29
CA GLU A 73 -29.52 -0.61 14.07
C GLU A 73 -29.45 -0.89 15.58
#